data_AF-A0A3A8GFE3-F1
#
_entry.id   AF-A0A3A8GFE3-F1
#
_cell.length_a   1.000
_cell.length_b   1.000
_cell.length_c   1.000
_cell.angle_alpha   90.00
_cell.angle_beta   90.00
_cell.angle_gamma   90.00
#
_symmetry.space_group_name_H-M   'P 1'
#
loop_
_entity.id
_entity.type
_entity.pdbx_description
1 polymer ?
#
loop_
_entity_poly.entity_id
_entity_poly.type
_entity_poly.pdbx_seq_one_letter_code
_entity_poly.pdbx_strand_id
1 'polypeptide(L)'
;MVQVTRPSSLTPSTQTRVAPEAPARAKGAQGFNAIVKGDSFSSVAPAGSQQVNALRLPIPWPGKGEADKIGWIQKAYPPAKDSTAEFMKLNQAVRAGQNVMPPEAKNCVFLAVGGLLSEAAPKQIYFDKNLDALEAQGLQVGRVPVDTDMGVEHNAAIVRQAVLEASKNGKQVVLIGHSKGGLDSAAALSMYPELKDHVRALVTIQSPYGGSPMAQDLLDNPLVRYGVGGAVEALGGSIQAGEDLTYDSRKEFLAKHPMPPGIPTVSMASTTANPTSPLFAMQEYMHQRYGVKSDGLVLPQDAFIPGSKSVTLSGLDHLDSTGTTLNPFKPYQPEDLTLSLVAMALKMPKGG
;
A
#
# COMPACT_ATOMS: atom_id res chain seq x y z
N MET A 1 -2.98 20.96 -7.49
CA MET A 1 -2.91 19.69 -8.25
C MET A 1 -2.29 19.86 -9.64
N VAL A 2 -1.14 19.23 -9.90
CA VAL A 2 -0.55 19.12 -11.24
C VAL A 2 -1.33 18.06 -12.03
N GLN A 3 -1.87 18.43 -13.19
CA GLN A 3 -2.69 17.56 -14.02
C GLN A 3 -1.79 16.83 -15.04
N VAL A 4 -1.42 15.59 -14.74
CA VAL A 4 -0.71 14.71 -15.70
C VAL A 4 -1.78 13.99 -16.52
N THR A 5 -1.86 14.27 -17.81
CA THR A 5 -2.86 13.68 -18.72
C THR A 5 -2.37 12.36 -19.33
N ARG A 6 -3.28 11.39 -19.47
CA ARG A 6 -3.02 10.09 -20.12
C ARG A 6 -2.78 10.30 -21.63
N PRO A 7 -1.78 9.67 -22.26
CA PRO A 7 -1.60 9.72 -23.71
C PRO A 7 -2.75 9.02 -24.46
N SER A 8 -3.15 9.57 -25.61
CA SER A 8 -4.31 9.12 -26.41
C SER A 8 -4.15 7.74 -27.08
N SER A 9 -3.01 7.08 -26.96
CA SER A 9 -2.67 5.87 -27.74
C SER A 9 -2.95 4.54 -27.03
N LEU A 10 -3.59 4.54 -25.83
CA LEU A 10 -3.67 3.35 -24.96
C LEU A 10 -5.06 3.05 -24.36
N THR A 11 -6.17 3.53 -24.93
CA THR A 11 -7.53 3.23 -24.42
C THR A 11 -8.17 1.98 -25.02
N PRO A 12 -8.67 1.02 -24.23
CA PRO A 12 -9.70 0.06 -24.66
C PRO A 12 -11.12 0.60 -24.43
N SER A 13 -12.09 0.08 -25.19
CA SER A 13 -13.48 0.54 -25.29
C SER A 13 -14.32 0.30 -24.03
N THR A 14 -15.07 1.32 -23.60
CA THR A 14 -15.94 1.34 -22.41
C THR A 14 -17.29 0.64 -22.66
N GLN A 15 -17.73 -0.25 -21.77
CA GLN A 15 -19.14 -0.64 -21.65
C GLN A 15 -19.68 -0.24 -20.27
N THR A 16 -20.73 0.57 -20.28
CA THR A 16 -21.40 1.19 -19.14
C THR A 16 -22.35 0.23 -18.45
N ARG A 17 -22.26 0.08 -17.13
CA ARG A 17 -23.33 -0.54 -16.31
C ARG A 17 -23.76 0.42 -15.21
N VAL A 18 -25.07 0.69 -15.17
CA VAL A 18 -25.76 1.61 -14.27
C VAL A 18 -26.02 0.90 -12.93
N ALA A 19 -25.77 1.58 -11.80
CA ALA A 19 -26.15 1.14 -10.45
C ALA A 19 -27.29 2.02 -9.90
N PRO A 20 -28.26 1.47 -9.16
CA PRO A 20 -29.34 2.24 -8.54
C PRO A 20 -28.99 2.71 -7.11
N GLU A 21 -29.53 3.87 -6.73
CA GLU A 21 -29.36 4.55 -5.44
C GLU A 21 -30.05 3.83 -4.26
N ALA A 22 -29.48 3.98 -3.06
CA ALA A 22 -30.12 3.65 -1.78
C ALA A 22 -30.06 4.85 -0.80
N PRO A 23 -31.06 5.03 0.07
CA PRO A 23 -31.29 6.26 0.82
C PRO A 23 -30.59 6.33 2.19
N ALA A 24 -30.42 7.57 2.67
CA ALA A 24 -29.68 7.98 3.86
C ALA A 24 -30.42 7.79 5.19
N ARG A 25 -29.68 7.55 6.29
CA ARG A 25 -29.96 8.23 7.59
C ARG A 25 -28.85 8.19 8.66
N ALA A 26 -28.69 9.38 9.26
CA ALA A 26 -28.52 9.78 10.68
C ALA A 26 -27.36 9.28 11.58
N LYS A 27 -26.82 10.30 12.27
CA LYS A 27 -25.70 10.36 13.21
C LYS A 27 -26.06 9.88 14.63
N GLY A 28 -25.06 9.38 15.35
CA GLY A 28 -25.04 9.27 16.83
C GLY A 28 -23.65 8.89 17.32
N ALA A 29 -23.09 9.68 18.24
CA ALA A 29 -21.67 9.69 18.64
C ALA A 29 -21.41 9.10 20.04
N GLN A 30 -20.12 9.12 20.43
CA GLN A 30 -19.50 8.90 21.76
C GLN A 30 -19.10 7.44 22.05
N GLY A 31 -17.87 7.06 22.39
CA GLY A 31 -16.61 7.77 22.64
C GLY A 31 -15.90 7.10 23.81
N PHE A 32 -14.76 6.42 23.64
CA PHE A 32 -13.94 5.93 24.76
C PHE A 32 -12.46 5.78 24.38
N ASN A 33 -11.59 6.25 25.29
CA ASN A 33 -10.13 6.17 25.24
C ASN A 33 -9.64 4.81 25.76
N ALA A 34 -8.70 4.17 25.06
CA ALA A 34 -7.73 3.27 25.69
C ALA A 34 -6.45 3.17 24.85
N ILE A 35 -5.33 3.52 25.47
CA ILE A 35 -3.96 3.47 24.96
C ILE A 35 -3.46 2.03 25.09
N VAL A 36 -2.93 1.43 24.02
CA VAL A 36 -2.20 0.15 24.13
C VAL A 36 -0.82 0.24 23.47
N LYS A 37 0.13 -0.27 24.25
CA LYS A 37 1.59 -0.27 24.14
C LYS A 37 2.03 -1.21 23.00
N GLY A 38 3.13 -0.85 22.33
CA GLY A 38 3.69 -1.64 21.22
C GLY A 38 4.38 -2.92 21.68
N ASP A 39 4.18 -3.99 20.91
CA ASP A 39 4.85 -5.28 21.08
C ASP A 39 5.84 -5.53 19.95
N SER A 40 7.07 -5.85 20.33
CA SER A 40 8.14 -6.38 19.50
C SER A 40 7.92 -7.89 19.26
N PHE A 41 8.01 -8.35 18.02
CA PHE A 41 7.81 -9.75 17.67
C PHE A 41 9.00 -10.63 18.07
N SER A 42 8.78 -11.52 19.06
CA SER A 42 9.56 -12.73 19.30
C SER A 42 8.81 -13.93 18.69
N SER A 43 9.55 -14.92 18.17
CA SER A 43 9.04 -16.12 17.51
C SER A 43 8.46 -17.18 18.47
N VAL A 44 7.80 -16.77 19.55
CA VAL A 44 7.20 -17.70 20.52
C VAL A 44 5.75 -17.27 20.79
N ALA A 45 4.81 -18.16 20.48
CA ALA A 45 3.39 -17.95 20.70
C ALA A 45 3.10 -17.69 22.20
N PRO A 46 2.47 -16.57 22.59
CA PRO A 46 1.99 -16.39 23.95
C PRO A 46 0.71 -17.21 24.14
N ALA A 47 0.69 -18.05 25.17
CA ALA A 47 -0.51 -18.70 25.64
C ALA A 47 -1.41 -17.68 26.37
N GLY A 48 -2.64 -17.51 25.88
CA GLY A 48 -3.72 -16.84 26.60
C GLY A 48 -4.06 -15.45 26.08
N SER A 49 -4.95 -15.37 25.10
CA SER A 49 -5.75 -14.18 24.82
C SER A 49 -7.20 -14.61 24.60
N GLN A 50 -8.13 -14.00 25.34
CA GLN A 50 -9.57 -14.25 25.24
C GLN A 50 -10.02 -14.25 23.77
N GLN A 51 -10.57 -15.39 23.34
CA GLN A 51 -11.16 -15.58 22.02
C GLN A 51 -12.40 -14.69 21.89
N VAL A 52 -12.26 -13.57 21.19
CA VAL A 52 -13.33 -13.13 20.31
C VAL A 52 -13.56 -14.28 19.33
N ASN A 53 -14.82 -14.71 19.14
CA ASN A 53 -15.16 -15.82 18.23
C ASN A 53 -14.55 -15.53 16.85
N ALA A 54 -13.40 -16.15 16.57
CA ALA A 54 -12.73 -16.05 15.29
C ALA A 54 -13.68 -16.64 14.24
N LEU A 55 -13.96 -15.89 13.18
CA LEU A 55 -14.81 -16.31 12.08
C LEU A 55 -14.20 -17.56 11.45
N ARG A 56 -14.62 -18.77 11.86
CA ARG A 56 -14.15 -20.01 11.21
C ARG A 56 -14.67 -20.04 9.77
N LEU A 57 -13.77 -19.90 8.81
CA LEU A 57 -14.12 -20.00 7.40
C LEU A 57 -14.11 -21.48 7.01
N PRO A 58 -15.27 -22.06 6.61
CA PRO A 58 -15.37 -23.48 6.27
C PRO A 58 -14.84 -23.75 4.85
N ILE A 59 -13.74 -23.10 4.47
CA ILE A 59 -13.13 -23.23 3.15
C ILE A 59 -12.07 -24.34 3.27
N PRO A 60 -12.22 -25.50 2.62
CA PRO A 60 -11.15 -26.49 2.62
C PRO A 60 -9.96 -25.98 1.79
N TRP A 61 -8.75 -26.02 2.34
CA TRP A 61 -7.51 -25.71 1.63
C TRP A 61 -6.56 -26.92 1.61
N PRO A 62 -6.44 -27.62 0.46
CA PRO A 62 -5.51 -28.74 0.35
C PRO A 62 -4.05 -28.26 0.28
N GLY A 63 -3.15 -28.99 0.94
CA GLY A 63 -1.72 -28.72 0.90
C GLY A 63 -1.30 -27.46 1.66
N LYS A 64 -0.06 -27.05 1.46
CA LYS A 64 0.56 -25.90 2.15
C LYS A 64 0.35 -24.55 1.45
N GLY A 65 -0.28 -24.55 0.27
CA GLY A 65 -0.37 -23.37 -0.59
C GLY A 65 1.00 -22.70 -0.78
N GLU A 66 1.03 -21.39 -0.58
CA GLU A 66 2.22 -20.55 -0.73
C GLU A 66 3.05 -20.38 0.56
N ALA A 67 2.79 -21.17 1.61
CA ALA A 67 3.39 -20.97 2.94
C ALA A 67 4.94 -20.88 2.93
N ASP A 68 5.60 -21.70 2.12
CA ASP A 68 7.07 -21.74 2.05
C ASP A 68 7.69 -20.49 1.43
N LYS A 69 6.91 -19.76 0.62
CA LYS A 69 7.35 -18.54 -0.06
C LYS A 69 7.11 -17.30 0.80
N ILE A 70 6.34 -17.37 1.88
CA ILE A 70 6.11 -16.22 2.76
C ILE A 70 7.44 -15.65 3.28
N GLY A 71 7.61 -14.33 3.09
CA GLY A 71 8.82 -13.60 3.49
C GLY A 71 10.07 -13.99 2.72
N TRP A 72 9.96 -14.65 1.55
CA TRP A 72 11.12 -15.03 0.74
C TRP A 72 12.00 -13.82 0.40
N ILE A 73 11.38 -12.65 0.19
CA ILE A 73 12.10 -11.42 -0.20
C ILE A 73 13.11 -11.01 0.87
N GLN A 74 12.78 -11.17 2.15
CA GLN A 74 13.67 -10.84 3.26
C GLN A 74 14.79 -11.87 3.45
N LYS A 75 14.64 -13.07 2.90
CA LYS A 75 15.66 -14.12 2.91
C LYS A 75 16.62 -13.97 1.73
N ALA A 76 16.09 -13.55 0.58
CA ALA A 76 16.84 -13.45 -0.68
C ALA A 76 17.62 -12.14 -0.83
N TYR A 77 17.21 -11.07 -0.14
CA TYR A 77 17.81 -9.74 -0.25
C TYR A 77 18.11 -9.12 1.12
N PRO A 78 18.98 -8.09 1.18
CA PRO A 78 19.26 -7.39 2.44
C PRO A 78 17.96 -6.93 3.12
N PRO A 79 17.78 -7.24 4.42
CA PRO A 79 16.53 -6.94 5.10
C PRO A 79 16.33 -5.43 5.19
N ALA A 80 15.06 -5.01 5.15
CA ALA A 80 14.69 -3.64 5.48
C ALA A 80 15.01 -3.36 6.97
N LYS A 81 15.38 -2.11 7.27
CA LYS A 81 15.66 -1.67 8.63
C LYS A 81 14.37 -1.25 9.32
N ASP A 82 13.95 -1.99 10.34
CA ASP A 82 12.80 -1.59 11.16
C ASP A 82 13.04 -0.21 11.78
N SER A 83 12.18 0.73 11.37
CA SER A 83 12.18 2.13 11.74
C SER A 83 10.83 2.55 12.30
N THR A 84 10.02 1.59 12.78
CA THR A 84 8.69 1.83 13.34
C THR A 84 8.76 2.82 14.52
N ALA A 85 9.76 2.71 15.40
CA ALA A 85 9.93 3.65 16.51
C ALA A 85 10.23 5.09 16.05
N GLU A 86 10.96 5.27 14.94
CA GLU A 86 11.20 6.58 14.33
C GLU A 86 9.90 7.14 13.74
N PHE A 87 9.12 6.28 13.08
CA PHE A 87 7.81 6.64 12.54
C PHE A 87 6.87 7.12 13.65
N MET A 88 6.79 6.39 14.76
CA MET A 88 5.90 6.76 15.87
C MET A 88 6.22 8.14 16.45
N LYS A 89 7.52 8.51 16.53
CA LYS A 89 7.93 9.85 16.95
C LYS A 89 7.49 10.92 15.95
N LEU A 90 7.68 10.69 14.65
CA LEU A 90 7.23 11.61 13.60
C LEU A 90 5.71 11.76 13.60
N ASN A 91 4.98 10.65 13.71
CA ASN A 91 3.53 10.63 13.73
C ASN A 91 2.96 11.36 14.96
N GLN A 92 3.59 11.18 16.14
CA GLN A 92 3.23 11.95 17.32
C GLN A 92 3.42 13.46 17.11
N ALA A 93 4.52 13.87 16.48
CA ALA A 93 4.78 15.29 16.17
C ALA A 93 3.75 15.86 15.17
N VAL A 94 3.43 15.12 14.11
CA VAL A 94 2.38 15.50 13.14
C VAL A 94 1.03 15.67 13.85
N ARG A 95 0.63 14.72 14.68
CA ARG A 95 -0.62 14.77 15.46
C ARG A 95 -0.67 15.90 16.48
N ALA A 96 0.50 16.39 16.91
CA ALA A 96 0.64 17.57 17.76
C ALA A 96 0.64 18.89 16.95
N GLY A 97 0.40 18.84 15.63
CA GLY A 97 0.38 20.01 14.75
C GLY A 97 1.77 20.54 14.38
N GLN A 98 2.84 19.79 14.63
CA GLN A 98 4.20 20.22 14.30
C GLN A 98 4.49 20.00 12.81
N ASN A 99 5.16 20.97 12.18
CA ASN A 99 5.69 20.77 10.84
C ASN A 99 6.94 19.88 10.90
N VAL A 100 6.80 18.64 10.38
CA VAL A 100 7.88 17.64 10.35
C VAL A 100 8.65 17.61 9.04
N MET A 101 8.16 18.31 8.00
CA MET A 101 8.74 18.29 6.66
C MET A 101 10.05 19.06 6.63
N PRO A 102 11.12 18.50 6.04
CA PRO A 102 12.36 19.22 5.91
C PRO A 102 12.26 20.30 4.80
N PRO A 103 13.05 21.38 4.84
CA PRO A 103 12.91 22.52 3.93
C PRO A 103 12.96 22.16 2.43
N GLU A 104 13.75 21.15 2.06
CA GLU A 104 13.89 20.65 0.69
C GLU A 104 12.61 20.03 0.13
N ALA A 105 11.59 19.73 0.95
CA ALA A 105 10.30 19.25 0.49
C ALA A 105 9.66 20.20 -0.55
N LYS A 106 9.89 21.51 -0.45
CA LYS A 106 9.38 22.51 -1.41
C LYS A 106 10.00 22.38 -2.82
N ASN A 107 11.18 21.77 -2.91
CA ASN A 107 11.87 21.48 -4.17
C ASN A 107 11.38 20.18 -4.81
N CYS A 108 10.37 19.52 -4.22
CA CYS A 108 9.82 18.28 -4.72
C CYS A 108 8.41 18.46 -5.31
N VAL A 109 8.01 17.49 -6.13
CA VAL A 109 6.62 17.19 -6.49
C VAL A 109 6.27 15.81 -5.93
N PHE A 110 5.12 15.69 -5.28
CA PHE A 110 4.66 14.45 -4.64
C PHE A 110 3.62 13.78 -5.54
N LEU A 111 3.94 12.60 -6.07
CA LEU A 111 3.08 11.87 -6.97
C LEU A 111 2.50 10.64 -6.28
N ALA A 112 1.19 10.62 -6.09
CA ALA A 112 0.47 9.45 -5.62
C ALA A 112 0.25 8.46 -6.78
N VAL A 113 0.56 7.19 -6.54
CA VAL A 113 0.37 6.08 -7.48
C VAL A 113 -0.58 5.09 -6.87
N GLY A 114 -1.77 4.97 -7.46
CA GLY A 114 -2.81 4.08 -6.96
C GLY A 114 -2.58 2.62 -7.31
N GLY A 115 -3.18 1.73 -6.53
CA GLY A 115 -3.22 0.30 -6.84
C GLY A 115 -4.43 -0.08 -7.69
N LEU A 116 -4.74 -1.38 -7.71
CA LEU A 116 -5.94 -1.94 -8.35
C LEU A 116 -7.19 -1.10 -8.04
N LEU A 117 -8.01 -0.84 -9.06
CA LEU A 117 -9.27 -0.09 -9.04
C LEU A 117 -9.26 1.33 -8.48
N SER A 118 -8.10 1.96 -8.29
CA SER A 118 -8.07 3.40 -7.98
C SER A 118 -8.72 4.28 -9.08
N GLU A 119 -8.92 3.77 -10.31
CA GLU A 119 -9.69 4.45 -11.37
C GLU A 119 -11.21 4.26 -11.27
N ALA A 120 -11.69 3.15 -10.69
CA ALA A 120 -13.12 2.86 -10.53
C ALA A 120 -13.74 3.49 -9.27
N ALA A 121 -12.91 3.79 -8.27
CA ALA A 121 -13.34 4.57 -7.11
C ALA A 121 -13.57 6.04 -7.52
N PRO A 122 -14.67 6.68 -7.10
CA PRO A 122 -14.80 8.13 -7.19
C PRO A 122 -13.53 8.78 -6.66
N LYS A 123 -12.99 9.75 -7.41
CA LYS A 123 -11.72 10.42 -7.07
C LYS A 123 -11.67 10.91 -5.62
N GLN A 124 -12.84 11.18 -5.03
CA GLN A 124 -13.15 11.62 -3.67
C GLN A 124 -12.94 10.57 -2.55
N ILE A 125 -12.47 9.36 -2.88
CA ILE A 125 -12.40 8.25 -1.91
C ILE A 125 -10.97 7.71 -1.75
N TYR A 126 -10.02 8.08 -2.61
CA TYR A 126 -8.70 7.44 -2.66
C TYR A 126 -7.56 8.47 -2.80
N PHE A 127 -6.65 8.50 -1.82
CA PHE A 127 -5.54 9.45 -1.64
C PHE A 127 -5.93 10.92 -1.34
N ASP A 128 -7.19 11.32 -1.27
CA ASP A 128 -7.52 12.76 -1.11
C ASP A 128 -6.96 13.34 0.18
N LYS A 129 -7.32 12.76 1.33
CA LYS A 129 -6.82 13.23 2.62
C LYS A 129 -5.29 13.24 2.69
N ASN A 130 -4.66 12.26 2.06
CA ASN A 130 -3.20 12.15 1.98
C ASN A 130 -2.60 13.34 1.20
N LEU A 131 -3.18 13.65 0.04
CA LEU A 131 -2.71 14.72 -0.84
C LEU A 131 -3.10 16.11 -0.34
N ASP A 132 -4.31 16.29 0.18
CA ASP A 132 -4.79 17.51 0.80
C ASP A 132 -3.88 17.92 1.97
N ALA A 133 -3.45 16.94 2.78
CA ALA A 133 -2.51 17.19 3.88
C ALA A 133 -1.14 17.67 3.39
N LEU A 134 -0.65 17.16 2.26
CA LEU A 134 0.58 17.62 1.63
C LEU A 134 0.41 19.01 1.01
N GLU A 135 -0.70 19.27 0.30
CA GLU A 135 -1.03 20.59 -0.26
C GLU A 135 -1.18 21.64 0.85
N ALA A 136 -1.76 21.29 2.00
CA ALA A 136 -1.86 22.16 3.18
C ALA A 136 -0.49 22.54 3.78
N GLN A 137 0.56 21.77 3.52
CA GLN A 137 1.95 22.12 3.84
C GLN A 137 2.60 23.03 2.77
N GLY A 138 1.85 23.44 1.74
CA GLY A 138 2.32 24.23 0.61
C GLY A 138 3.13 23.41 -0.41
N LEU A 139 2.94 22.09 -0.46
CA LEU A 139 3.68 21.18 -1.34
C LEU A 139 2.91 20.95 -2.65
N GLN A 140 3.65 20.71 -3.74
CA GLN A 140 3.05 20.42 -5.04
C GLN A 140 2.74 18.93 -5.14
N VAL A 141 1.47 18.58 -5.38
CA VAL A 141 1.04 17.20 -5.50
C VAL A 141 0.40 16.87 -6.86
N GLY A 142 0.41 15.60 -7.20
CA GLY A 142 -0.29 15.05 -8.36
C GLY A 142 -0.66 13.58 -8.17
N ARG A 143 -1.52 13.07 -9.05
CA ARG A 143 -1.83 11.65 -9.17
C ARG A 143 -1.30 11.13 -10.50
N VAL A 144 -0.72 9.94 -10.49
CA VAL A 144 -0.32 9.27 -11.73
C VAL A 144 -1.54 8.53 -12.31
N PRO A 145 -1.89 8.73 -13.58
CA PRO A 145 -3.05 8.10 -14.21
C PRO A 145 -2.72 6.68 -14.70
N VAL A 146 -2.33 5.80 -13.77
CA VAL A 146 -2.03 4.39 -14.06
C VAL A 146 -3.28 3.65 -14.54
N ASP A 147 -3.10 2.65 -15.41
CA ASP A 147 -4.18 1.77 -15.82
C ASP A 147 -4.29 0.63 -14.81
N THR A 148 -5.34 0.66 -13.98
CA THR A 148 -5.37 -0.21 -12.80
C THR A 148 -5.61 -1.67 -13.12
N ASP A 149 -6.06 -1.98 -14.33
CA ASP A 149 -6.27 -3.35 -14.81
C ASP A 149 -5.06 -3.90 -15.57
N MET A 150 -4.06 -3.07 -15.85
CA MET A 150 -2.85 -3.48 -16.57
C MET A 150 -1.72 -3.91 -15.64
N GLY A 151 -0.81 -4.72 -16.18
CA GLY A 151 0.34 -5.23 -15.45
C GLY A 151 1.33 -4.15 -14.98
N VAL A 152 2.23 -4.54 -14.08
CA VAL A 152 3.24 -3.70 -13.44
C VAL A 152 4.18 -3.05 -14.46
N GLU A 153 4.63 -3.79 -15.47
CA GLU A 153 5.51 -3.26 -16.52
C GLU A 153 4.84 -2.17 -17.36
N HIS A 154 3.56 -2.34 -17.68
CA HIS A 154 2.79 -1.33 -18.41
C HIS A 154 2.68 -0.03 -17.60
N ASN A 155 2.28 -0.14 -16.33
CA ASN A 155 2.13 1.03 -15.46
C ASN A 155 3.48 1.68 -15.10
N ALA A 156 4.57 0.91 -15.07
CA ALA A 156 5.91 1.45 -14.89
C ALA A 156 6.25 2.51 -15.96
N ALA A 157 5.84 2.28 -17.22
CA ALA A 157 6.04 3.25 -18.30
C ALA A 157 5.21 4.55 -18.09
N ILE A 158 4.00 4.43 -17.55
CA ILE A 158 3.15 5.58 -17.20
C ILE A 158 3.77 6.38 -16.05
N VAL A 159 4.22 5.68 -14.99
CA VAL A 159 4.91 6.30 -13.85
C VAL A 159 6.17 7.02 -14.31
N ARG A 160 6.98 6.39 -15.17
CA ARG A 160 8.17 7.02 -15.78
C ARG A 160 7.82 8.34 -16.45
N GLN A 161 6.79 8.37 -17.30
CA GLN A 161 6.40 9.59 -18.00
C GLN A 161 5.96 10.69 -17.02
N ALA A 162 5.18 10.34 -15.99
CA ALA A 162 4.75 11.28 -14.96
C ALA A 162 5.93 11.86 -14.16
N VAL A 163 6.93 11.04 -13.83
CA VAL A 163 8.15 11.49 -13.15
C VAL A 163 8.92 12.47 -14.03
N LEU A 164 9.15 12.13 -15.30
CA LEU A 164 9.87 12.99 -16.23
C LEU A 164 9.16 14.34 -16.39
N GLU A 165 7.84 14.34 -16.55
CA GLU A 165 7.03 15.56 -16.63
C GLU A 165 7.15 16.44 -15.37
N ALA A 166 6.94 15.84 -14.20
CA ALA A 166 6.99 16.56 -12.93
C ALA A 166 8.39 17.13 -12.62
N SER A 167 9.43 16.52 -13.17
CA SER A 167 10.83 16.92 -12.94
C SER A 167 11.35 18.02 -13.87
N LYS A 168 10.63 18.39 -14.94
CA LYS A 168 11.11 19.34 -15.99
C LYS A 168 11.59 20.69 -15.45
N ASN A 169 11.02 21.15 -14.33
CA ASN A 169 11.39 22.44 -13.71
C ASN A 169 12.54 22.33 -12.71
N GLY A 170 13.39 21.30 -12.83
CA GLY A 170 14.50 21.03 -11.90
C GLY A 170 14.03 20.50 -10.53
N LYS A 171 12.75 20.19 -10.38
CA LYS A 171 12.20 19.58 -9.16
C LYS A 171 12.50 18.10 -9.13
N GLN A 172 12.66 17.57 -7.92
CA GLN A 172 12.71 16.13 -7.73
C GLN A 172 11.32 15.57 -7.44
N VAL A 173 11.14 14.28 -7.62
CA VAL A 173 9.85 13.60 -7.43
C VAL A 173 9.90 12.71 -6.20
N VAL A 174 8.87 12.78 -5.36
CA VAL A 174 8.60 11.80 -4.31
C VAL A 174 7.42 10.95 -4.76
N LEU A 175 7.67 9.66 -4.97
CA LEU A 175 6.62 8.71 -5.33
C LEU A 175 5.98 8.15 -4.06
N ILE A 176 4.65 8.13 -4.02
CA ILE A 176 3.85 7.58 -2.91
C ILE A 176 2.93 6.51 -3.52
N GLY A 177 3.38 5.26 -3.48
CA GLY A 177 2.64 4.12 -4.03
C GLY A 177 1.86 3.39 -2.96
N HIS A 178 0.60 3.07 -3.22
CA HIS A 178 -0.20 2.18 -2.37
C HIS A 178 -0.50 0.87 -3.09
N SER A 179 -0.42 -0.26 -2.38
CA SER A 179 -0.71 -1.57 -2.94
C SER A 179 0.11 -1.82 -4.23
N LYS A 180 -0.52 -2.23 -5.33
CA LYS A 180 0.11 -2.37 -6.66
C LYS A 180 0.80 -1.08 -7.14
N GLY A 181 0.32 0.11 -6.79
CA GLY A 181 0.94 1.36 -7.18
C GLY A 181 2.37 1.54 -6.65
N GLY A 182 2.70 0.91 -5.52
CA GLY A 182 4.09 0.85 -5.04
C GLY A 182 4.96 -0.12 -5.85
N LEU A 183 4.38 -1.19 -6.42
CA LEU A 183 5.07 -2.05 -7.38
C LEU A 183 5.32 -1.33 -8.68
N ASP A 184 4.31 -0.66 -9.23
CA ASP A 184 4.41 0.13 -10.46
C ASP A 184 5.51 1.21 -10.32
N SER A 185 5.57 1.84 -9.14
CA SER A 185 6.61 2.83 -8.81
C SER A 185 8.01 2.21 -8.73
N ALA A 186 8.16 1.09 -8.02
CA ALA A 186 9.45 0.42 -7.88
C ALA A 186 9.91 -0.20 -9.22
N ALA A 187 8.99 -0.70 -10.03
CA ALA A 187 9.24 -1.22 -11.36
C ALA A 187 9.72 -0.10 -12.30
N ALA A 188 9.09 1.08 -12.27
CA ALA A 188 9.57 2.23 -13.03
C ALA A 188 11.03 2.58 -12.69
N LEU A 189 11.37 2.61 -11.41
CA LEU A 189 12.74 2.87 -10.95
C LEU A 189 13.73 1.77 -11.38
N SER A 190 13.29 0.52 -11.44
CA SER A 190 14.13 -0.64 -11.80
C SER A 190 14.33 -0.79 -13.31
N MET A 191 13.33 -0.40 -14.11
CA MET A 191 13.34 -0.55 -15.57
C MET A 191 13.90 0.69 -16.28
N TYR A 192 13.85 1.87 -15.66
CA TYR A 192 14.25 3.14 -16.24
C TYR A 192 15.30 3.85 -15.37
N PRO A 193 16.59 3.48 -15.51
CA PRO A 193 17.67 4.00 -14.67
C PRO A 193 17.80 5.53 -14.68
N GLU A 194 17.38 6.20 -15.75
CA GLU A 194 17.37 7.66 -15.84
C GLU A 194 16.53 8.32 -14.73
N LEU A 195 15.56 7.60 -14.15
CA LEU A 195 14.73 8.13 -13.07
C LEU A 195 15.49 8.34 -11.75
N LYS A 196 16.68 7.74 -11.56
CA LYS A 196 17.50 7.91 -10.34
C LYS A 196 17.79 9.41 -10.05
N ASP A 197 18.01 10.19 -11.11
CA ASP A 197 18.34 11.61 -10.97
C ASP A 197 17.11 12.47 -10.67
N HIS A 198 15.95 12.03 -11.15
CA HIS A 198 14.67 12.73 -11.00
C HIS A 198 13.95 12.40 -9.68
N VAL A 199 14.14 11.21 -9.12
CA VAL A 199 13.42 10.77 -7.92
C VAL A 199 14.23 11.06 -6.64
N ARG A 200 13.60 11.73 -5.68
CA ARG A 200 14.15 12.04 -4.36
C ARG A 200 13.91 10.93 -3.35
N ALA A 201 12.75 10.28 -3.43
CA ALA A 201 12.36 9.21 -2.51
C ALA A 201 11.19 8.38 -3.07
N LEU A 202 11.07 7.15 -2.57
CA LEU A 202 9.92 6.27 -2.74
C LEU A 202 9.31 5.94 -1.38
N VAL A 203 8.00 6.15 -1.25
CA VAL A 203 7.20 5.66 -0.13
C VAL A 203 6.25 4.61 -0.67
N THR A 204 6.29 3.41 -0.09
CA THR A 204 5.35 2.32 -0.39
C THR A 204 4.46 2.06 0.82
N ILE A 205 3.16 1.97 0.60
CA ILE A 205 2.15 1.74 1.63
C ILE A 205 1.42 0.45 1.27
N GLN A 206 1.60 -0.57 2.10
CA GLN A 206 0.94 -1.88 1.97
C GLN A 206 1.17 -2.51 0.59
N SER A 207 2.35 -2.30 -0.02
CA SER A 207 2.66 -2.81 -1.35
C SER A 207 3.21 -4.23 -1.28
N PRO A 208 2.64 -5.23 -1.97
CA PRO A 208 3.11 -6.62 -1.92
C PRO A 208 4.38 -6.81 -2.76
N TYR A 209 5.50 -6.20 -2.35
CA TYR A 209 6.76 -6.19 -3.11
C TYR A 209 7.31 -7.59 -3.39
N GLY A 210 7.29 -8.44 -2.35
CA GLY A 210 7.60 -9.86 -2.46
C GLY A 210 6.46 -10.69 -3.08
N GLY A 211 5.25 -10.16 -3.15
CA GLY A 211 4.05 -10.86 -3.61
C GLY A 211 3.03 -11.06 -2.50
N SER A 212 1.90 -11.68 -2.83
CA SER A 212 0.83 -12.00 -1.90
C SER A 212 0.32 -13.43 -2.13
N PRO A 213 0.24 -14.25 -1.08
CA PRO A 213 -0.39 -15.57 -1.17
C PRO A 213 -1.90 -15.44 -1.38
N MET A 214 -2.53 -14.34 -0.94
CA MET A 214 -3.94 -14.07 -1.23
C MET A 214 -4.17 -13.94 -2.73
N ALA A 215 -3.25 -13.30 -3.46
CA ALA A 215 -3.36 -13.21 -4.92
C ALA A 215 -3.35 -14.60 -5.57
N GLN A 216 -2.43 -15.48 -5.16
CA GLN A 216 -2.37 -16.85 -5.66
C GLN A 216 -3.63 -17.65 -5.29
N ASP A 217 -4.08 -17.59 -4.04
CA ASP A 217 -5.24 -18.36 -3.60
C ASP A 217 -6.55 -17.89 -4.24
N LEU A 218 -6.68 -16.58 -4.48
CA LEU A 218 -7.75 -16.05 -5.29
C LEU A 218 -7.62 -16.55 -6.72
N LEU A 219 -6.43 -16.61 -7.33
CA LEU A 219 -6.25 -17.13 -8.68
C LEU A 219 -6.60 -18.63 -8.81
N ASP A 220 -6.21 -19.44 -7.84
CA ASP A 220 -6.31 -20.90 -7.92
C ASP A 220 -7.65 -21.47 -7.46
N ASN A 221 -8.37 -20.79 -6.56
CA ASN A 221 -9.50 -21.39 -5.87
C ASN A 221 -10.78 -20.55 -5.96
N PRO A 222 -11.74 -20.94 -6.81
CA PRO A 222 -13.05 -20.30 -6.90
C PRO A 222 -13.84 -20.30 -5.58
N LEU A 223 -13.65 -21.29 -4.70
CA LEU A 223 -14.30 -21.30 -3.38
C LEU A 223 -13.69 -20.27 -2.44
N VAL A 224 -12.39 -19.97 -2.56
CA VAL A 224 -11.78 -18.85 -1.84
C VAL A 224 -12.40 -17.56 -2.36
N ARG A 225 -12.39 -17.34 -3.69
CA ARG A 225 -13.05 -16.17 -4.32
C ARG A 225 -14.47 -15.97 -3.83
N TYR A 226 -15.27 -17.04 -3.79
CA TYR A 226 -16.66 -16.98 -3.31
C TYR A 226 -16.75 -16.76 -1.80
N GLY A 227 -15.96 -17.47 -1.01
CA GLY A 227 -15.99 -17.43 0.46
C GLY A 227 -15.54 -16.09 1.05
N VAL A 228 -14.72 -15.34 0.32
CA VAL A 228 -14.36 -13.95 0.63
C VAL A 228 -15.03 -12.95 -0.31
N GLY A 229 -16.09 -13.37 -1.02
CA GLY A 229 -16.67 -12.69 -2.18
C GLY A 229 -17.03 -11.22 -1.97
N GLY A 230 -17.66 -10.86 -0.85
CA GLY A 230 -17.98 -9.46 -0.56
C GLY A 230 -16.73 -8.56 -0.42
N ALA A 231 -15.62 -9.12 0.05
CA ALA A 231 -14.34 -8.43 0.08
C ALA A 231 -13.64 -8.46 -1.30
N VAL A 232 -13.76 -9.53 -2.08
CA VAL A 232 -13.25 -9.59 -3.47
C VAL A 232 -13.95 -8.58 -4.37
N GLU A 233 -15.27 -8.44 -4.25
CA GLU A 233 -16.05 -7.46 -5.00
C GLU A 233 -15.62 -6.03 -4.66
N ALA A 234 -15.33 -5.75 -3.39
CA ALA A 234 -14.76 -4.47 -2.95
C ALA A 234 -13.33 -4.23 -3.48
N LEU A 235 -12.65 -5.28 -3.95
CA LEU A 235 -11.27 -5.30 -4.40
C LEU A 235 -11.11 -5.64 -5.87
N GLY A 236 -12.20 -5.62 -6.67
CA GLY A 236 -12.25 -6.17 -8.02
C GLY A 236 -11.00 -5.94 -8.88
N GLY A 237 -10.81 -6.69 -9.94
CA GLY A 237 -9.62 -6.50 -10.76
C GLY A 237 -9.53 -7.47 -11.90
N SER A 238 -8.67 -7.11 -12.85
CA SER A 238 -8.28 -8.01 -13.93
C SER A 238 -7.47 -9.20 -13.39
N ILE A 239 -7.62 -10.35 -14.04
CA ILE A 239 -6.82 -11.54 -13.76
C ILE A 239 -5.32 -11.22 -13.91
N GLN A 240 -4.97 -10.48 -14.95
CA GLN A 240 -3.59 -10.10 -15.26
C GLN A 240 -2.94 -9.28 -14.13
N ALA A 241 -3.64 -8.28 -13.59
CA ALA A 241 -3.08 -7.47 -12.53
C ALA A 241 -3.00 -8.22 -11.19
N GLY A 242 -3.79 -9.29 -11.01
CA GLY A 242 -3.64 -10.25 -9.90
C GLY A 242 -2.45 -11.19 -10.08
N GLU A 243 -2.17 -11.66 -11.31
CA GLU A 243 -1.04 -12.55 -11.64
C GLU A 243 0.31 -11.92 -11.28
N ASP A 244 0.46 -10.62 -11.52
CA ASP A 244 1.68 -9.87 -11.18
C ASP A 244 1.95 -9.79 -9.67
N LEU A 245 0.94 -10.03 -8.84
CA LEU A 245 1.07 -10.00 -7.38
C LEU A 245 1.44 -11.36 -6.78
N THR A 246 1.48 -12.43 -7.59
CA THR A 246 1.89 -13.76 -7.12
C THR A 246 3.38 -13.80 -6.77
N TYR A 247 3.76 -14.71 -5.89
CA TYR A 247 5.16 -14.87 -5.50
C TYR A 247 6.08 -15.18 -6.68
N ASP A 248 5.63 -16.03 -7.62
CA ASP A 248 6.48 -16.47 -8.72
C ASP A 248 6.68 -15.35 -9.75
N SER A 249 5.62 -14.59 -10.09
CA SER A 249 5.75 -13.40 -10.93
C SER A 249 6.66 -12.34 -10.29
N ARG A 250 6.53 -12.10 -8.98
CA ARG A 250 7.41 -11.16 -8.26
C ARG A 250 8.87 -11.61 -8.26
N LYS A 251 9.14 -12.90 -8.03
CA LYS A 251 10.49 -13.47 -8.10
C LYS A 251 11.10 -13.30 -9.47
N GLU A 252 10.35 -13.63 -10.53
CA GLU A 252 10.84 -13.49 -11.91
C GLU A 252 11.14 -12.03 -12.26
N PHE A 253 10.21 -11.12 -11.95
CA PHE A 253 10.39 -9.70 -12.20
C PHE A 253 11.63 -9.15 -11.49
N LEU A 254 11.79 -9.45 -10.20
CA LEU A 254 12.90 -8.93 -9.38
C LEU A 254 14.27 -9.53 -9.75
N ALA A 255 14.29 -10.74 -10.32
CA ALA A 255 15.50 -11.31 -10.88
C ALA A 255 15.97 -10.56 -12.14
N LYS A 256 15.04 -10.07 -12.95
CA LYS A 256 15.31 -9.30 -14.18
C LYS A 256 15.55 -7.81 -13.90
N HIS A 257 14.82 -7.25 -12.94
CA HIS A 257 14.76 -5.81 -12.65
C HIS A 257 14.95 -5.55 -11.15
N PRO A 258 16.17 -5.72 -10.60
CA PRO A 258 16.44 -5.43 -9.20
C PRO A 258 16.30 -3.92 -8.93
N MET A 259 15.80 -3.57 -7.74
CA MET A 259 15.68 -2.17 -7.31
C MET A 259 17.06 -1.50 -7.27
N PRO A 260 17.24 -0.33 -7.91
CA PRO A 260 18.52 0.37 -7.86
C PRO A 260 18.81 0.88 -6.44
N PRO A 261 20.08 0.81 -5.98
CA PRO A 261 20.47 1.38 -4.71
C PRO A 261 20.46 2.92 -4.76
N GLY A 262 20.48 3.54 -3.57
CA GLY A 262 20.70 4.98 -3.44
C GLY A 262 19.44 5.86 -3.52
N ILE A 263 18.27 5.27 -3.82
CA ILE A 263 16.98 5.99 -3.71
C ILE A 263 16.42 5.79 -2.30
N PRO A 264 16.30 6.86 -1.50
CA PRO A 264 15.66 6.80 -0.18
C PRO A 264 14.28 6.17 -0.25
N THR A 265 14.10 5.05 0.44
CA THR A 265 12.88 4.26 0.36
C THR A 265 12.35 3.95 1.75
N VAL A 266 11.05 4.17 1.95
CA VAL A 266 10.29 3.76 3.13
C VAL A 266 9.18 2.80 2.70
N SER A 267 9.11 1.64 3.34
CA SER A 267 8.04 0.65 3.11
C SER A 267 7.22 0.48 4.38
N MET A 268 5.93 0.80 4.30
CA MET A 268 4.98 0.64 5.38
C MET A 268 4.10 -0.58 5.15
N ALA A 269 3.95 -1.39 6.19
CA ALA A 269 3.03 -2.51 6.24
C ALA A 269 2.12 -2.37 7.46
N SER A 270 0.98 -3.04 7.44
CA SER A 270 0.12 -3.09 8.61
C SER A 270 -0.55 -4.45 8.79
N THR A 271 -1.22 -4.58 9.93
CA THR A 271 -2.17 -5.66 10.17
C THR A 271 -3.49 -5.11 10.69
N THR A 272 -4.57 -5.84 10.45
CA THR A 272 -5.87 -5.56 11.06
C THR A 272 -6.34 -6.74 11.90
N ALA A 273 -7.08 -6.46 12.95
CA ALA A 273 -7.89 -7.44 13.69
C ALA A 273 -9.30 -6.90 13.93
N ASN A 274 -9.67 -5.84 13.21
CA ASN A 274 -10.94 -5.17 13.40
C ASN A 274 -12.06 -5.97 12.73
N PRO A 275 -13.01 -6.56 13.49
CA PRO A 275 -14.10 -7.34 12.92
C PRO A 275 -15.07 -6.51 12.06
N THR A 276 -15.03 -5.18 12.16
CA THR A 276 -15.86 -4.29 11.33
C THR A 276 -15.19 -3.88 10.02
N SER A 277 -13.94 -4.30 9.78
CA SER A 277 -13.25 -4.05 8.52
C SER A 277 -13.95 -4.80 7.37
N PRO A 278 -14.15 -4.18 6.20
CA PRO A 278 -14.62 -4.90 5.01
C PRO A 278 -13.65 -6.00 4.56
N LEU A 279 -12.40 -5.96 5.01
CA LEU A 279 -11.37 -6.96 4.72
C LEU A 279 -11.14 -7.96 5.87
N PHE A 280 -11.98 -7.94 6.91
CA PHE A 280 -11.81 -8.84 8.05
C PHE A 280 -11.84 -10.33 7.64
N ALA A 281 -12.73 -10.72 6.74
CA ALA A 281 -12.81 -12.09 6.25
C ALA A 281 -11.53 -12.53 5.51
N MET A 282 -10.91 -11.62 4.75
CA MET A 282 -9.65 -11.87 4.04
C MET A 282 -8.48 -12.01 5.03
N GLN A 283 -8.43 -11.15 6.04
CA GLN A 283 -7.45 -11.26 7.12
C GLN A 283 -7.60 -12.58 7.89
N GLU A 284 -8.83 -12.95 8.26
CA GLU A 284 -9.06 -14.18 9.00
C GLU A 284 -8.76 -15.42 8.15
N TYR A 285 -9.02 -15.37 6.84
CA TYR A 285 -8.57 -16.38 5.89
C TYR A 285 -7.05 -16.54 5.92
N MET A 286 -6.31 -15.44 5.79
CA MET A 286 -4.85 -15.44 5.84
C MET A 286 -4.31 -16.02 7.15
N HIS A 287 -4.94 -15.66 8.27
CA HIS A 287 -4.57 -16.16 9.58
C HIS A 287 -4.84 -17.66 9.75
N GLN A 288 -6.01 -18.16 9.33
CA GLN A 288 -6.35 -19.57 9.44
C GLN A 288 -5.56 -20.46 8.48
N ARG A 289 -5.30 -19.97 7.26
CA ARG A 289 -4.58 -20.74 6.24
C ARG A 289 -3.08 -20.78 6.48
N TYR A 290 -2.48 -19.65 6.88
CA TYR A 290 -1.03 -19.49 6.90
C TYR A 290 -0.46 -19.16 8.29
N GLY A 291 -1.30 -18.96 9.31
CA GLY A 291 -0.84 -18.63 10.67
C GLY A 291 -0.25 -17.22 10.81
N VAL A 292 -0.53 -16.32 9.85
CA VAL A 292 0.05 -14.98 9.79
C VAL A 292 -1.03 -13.90 9.75
N LYS A 293 -0.74 -12.79 10.43
CA LYS A 293 -1.60 -11.59 10.38
C LYS A 293 -1.23 -10.73 9.17
N SER A 294 -2.24 -10.19 8.52
CA SER A 294 -2.18 -9.30 7.37
C SER A 294 -3.08 -8.06 7.57
N ASP A 295 -3.04 -7.14 6.61
CA ASP A 295 -3.98 -6.03 6.49
C ASP A 295 -5.28 -6.42 5.76
N GLY A 296 -5.48 -7.71 5.50
CA GLY A 296 -6.49 -8.26 4.61
C GLY A 296 -5.86 -8.90 3.38
N LEU A 297 -4.86 -8.28 2.75
CA LEU A 297 -4.36 -8.69 1.42
C LEU A 297 -2.87 -8.88 1.34
N VAL A 298 -2.12 -8.12 2.13
CA VAL A 298 -0.66 -8.10 2.07
C VAL A 298 -0.11 -8.47 3.43
N LEU A 299 0.82 -9.41 3.40
CA LEU A 299 1.59 -9.80 4.57
C LEU A 299 2.67 -8.77 4.85
N PRO A 300 2.88 -8.34 6.11
CA PRO A 300 4.02 -7.50 6.46
C PRO A 300 5.34 -8.09 5.98
N GLN A 301 5.47 -9.41 5.98
CA GLN A 301 6.68 -10.12 5.57
C GLN A 301 7.06 -9.90 4.11
N ASP A 302 6.09 -9.53 3.26
CA ASP A 302 6.28 -9.38 1.82
C ASP A 302 6.11 -7.93 1.35
N ALA A 303 5.90 -7.01 2.29
CA ALA A 303 5.61 -5.61 1.99
C ALA A 303 6.85 -4.71 1.83
N PHE A 304 8.04 -5.25 2.11
CA PHE A 304 9.26 -4.45 2.21
C PHE A 304 10.12 -4.51 0.94
N ILE A 305 10.57 -3.33 0.51
CA ILE A 305 11.62 -3.20 -0.51
C ILE A 305 12.98 -3.41 0.17
N PRO A 306 13.88 -4.25 -0.39
CA PRO A 306 15.23 -4.45 0.14
C PRO A 306 16.00 -3.15 0.35
N GLY A 307 16.69 -3.04 1.48
CA GLY A 307 17.48 -1.84 1.84
C GLY A 307 16.65 -0.61 2.22
N SER A 308 15.32 -0.70 2.27
CA SER A 308 14.45 0.39 2.73
C SER A 308 14.44 0.52 4.26
N LYS A 309 13.91 1.63 4.77
CA LYS A 309 13.37 1.66 6.13
C LYS A 309 11.99 1.00 6.13
N SER A 310 11.75 0.06 7.03
CA SER A 310 10.43 -0.56 7.21
C SER A 310 9.66 0.08 8.36
N VAL A 311 8.34 0.18 8.21
CA VAL A 311 7.39 0.60 9.24
C VAL A 311 6.29 -0.45 9.32
N THR A 312 6.06 -1.03 10.50
CA THR A 312 4.99 -2.01 10.69
C THR A 312 3.97 -1.50 11.69
N LEU A 313 2.72 -1.34 11.27
CA LEU A 313 1.63 -0.84 12.11
C LEU A 313 0.57 -1.92 12.38
N SER A 314 -0.30 -1.65 13.33
CA SER A 314 -1.44 -2.51 13.67
C SER A 314 -2.73 -1.69 13.75
N GLY A 315 -3.86 -2.33 13.47
CA GLY A 315 -5.18 -1.71 13.47
C GLY A 315 -5.53 -0.97 12.17
N LEU A 316 -4.82 -1.25 11.08
CA LEU A 316 -5.12 -0.70 9.75
C LEU A 316 -5.32 -1.85 8.77
N ASP A 317 -6.49 -1.89 8.15
CA ASP A 317 -6.70 -2.73 6.97
C ASP A 317 -6.10 -2.10 5.70
N HIS A 318 -6.18 -2.81 4.58
CA HIS A 318 -5.64 -2.38 3.30
C HIS A 318 -6.30 -1.12 2.72
N LEU A 319 -7.49 -0.74 3.18
CA LEU A 319 -8.21 0.43 2.67
C LEU A 319 -8.00 1.65 3.57
N ASP A 320 -7.70 1.44 4.85
CA ASP A 320 -7.61 2.49 5.86
C ASP A 320 -6.50 3.53 5.61
N SER A 321 -5.44 3.20 4.86
CA SER A 321 -4.26 4.06 4.69
C SER A 321 -4.42 5.14 3.61
N THR A 322 -5.32 4.92 2.66
CA THR A 322 -5.56 5.79 1.50
C THR A 322 -7.03 6.11 1.27
N GLY A 323 -7.94 5.37 1.92
CA GLY A 323 -9.38 5.47 1.74
C GLY A 323 -10.09 6.43 2.71
N THR A 324 -11.24 6.95 2.28
CA THR A 324 -12.24 7.56 3.17
C THR A 324 -12.88 6.46 4.01
N THR A 325 -12.33 6.22 5.20
CA THR A 325 -12.64 5.03 6.01
C THR A 325 -14.08 4.96 6.54
N LEU A 326 -14.59 3.74 6.67
CA LEU A 326 -15.78 3.38 7.46
C LEU A 326 -15.45 3.05 8.92
N ASN A 327 -14.17 2.99 9.29
CA ASN A 327 -13.67 2.71 10.63
C ASN A 327 -13.31 4.02 11.36
N PRO A 328 -14.23 4.61 12.16
CA PRO A 328 -13.97 5.86 12.85
C PRO A 328 -12.94 5.72 14.00
N PHE A 329 -12.59 4.50 14.40
CA PHE A 329 -11.69 4.21 15.52
C PHE A 329 -10.30 3.75 15.09
N LYS A 330 -9.95 3.89 13.80
CA LYS A 330 -8.61 3.52 13.34
C LYS A 330 -7.53 4.35 14.06
N PRO A 331 -6.40 3.71 14.45
CA PRO A 331 -5.37 4.37 15.25
C PRO A 331 -4.55 5.40 14.46
N TYR A 332 -4.63 5.39 13.13
CA TYR A 332 -3.91 6.31 12.25
C TYR A 332 -4.81 6.87 11.17
N GLN A 333 -4.68 8.17 10.91
CA GLN A 333 -5.38 8.86 9.83
C GLN A 333 -4.49 8.93 8.56
N PRO A 334 -5.05 8.79 7.34
CA PRO A 334 -4.30 8.84 6.08
C PRO A 334 -3.40 10.06 5.93
N GLU A 335 -3.89 11.22 6.34
CA GLU A 335 -3.19 12.49 6.38
C GLU A 335 -1.91 12.40 7.24
N ASP A 336 -2.04 11.96 8.49
CA ASP A 336 -0.94 11.87 9.43
C ASP A 336 0.07 10.79 9.02
N LEU A 337 -0.41 9.65 8.52
CA LEU A 337 0.40 8.56 7.97
C LEU A 337 1.30 9.10 6.85
N THR A 338 0.71 9.79 5.89
CA THR A 338 1.41 10.29 4.70
C THR A 338 2.46 11.31 5.08
N LEU A 339 2.11 12.31 5.90
CA LEU A 339 3.06 13.32 6.35
C LEU A 339 4.25 12.70 7.08
N SER A 340 3.99 11.68 7.91
CA SER A 340 5.03 11.00 8.69
C SER A 340 5.97 10.16 7.82
N LEU A 341 5.42 9.36 6.90
CA LEU A 341 6.21 8.50 6.00
C LEU A 341 7.03 9.32 5.02
N VAL A 342 6.45 10.38 4.44
CA VAL A 342 7.14 11.27 3.52
C VAL A 342 8.26 12.03 4.23
N ALA A 343 7.99 12.57 5.42
CA ALA A 343 9.03 13.24 6.21
C ALA A 343 10.17 12.28 6.59
N MET A 344 9.86 11.02 6.92
CA MET A 344 10.88 10.00 7.18
C MET A 344 11.75 9.75 5.94
N ALA A 345 11.14 9.61 4.76
CA ALA A 345 11.86 9.35 3.52
C ALA A 345 12.74 10.53 3.10
N LEU A 346 12.27 11.77 3.28
CA LEU A 346 13.04 12.97 2.97
C LEU A 346 14.20 13.21 3.96
N LYS A 347 14.07 12.78 5.23
CA LYS A 347 15.17 12.87 6.21
C LYS A 347 16.31 11.87 5.99
N MET A 348 16.11 10.90 5.09
CA MET A 348 17.18 10.00 4.67
C MET A 348 18.11 10.69 3.68
N PRO A 349 19.43 10.47 3.77
CA PRO A 349 20.37 10.98 2.79
C PRO A 349 20.10 10.33 1.42
N LYS A 350 20.14 11.13 0.35
CA LYS A 350 20.15 10.59 -1.02
C LYS A 350 21.50 9.90 -1.24
N GLY A 351 21.50 8.64 -1.65
CA GLY A 351 22.74 7.94 -1.99
C GLY A 351 23.32 8.50 -3.29
N GLY A 352 24.65 8.58 -3.36
CA GLY A 352 25.38 8.89 -4.59
C GLY A 352 25.13 7.86 -5.69
#